data_AF-F3PA48-F1
#
_entry.id   AF-F3PA48-F1
#
_cell.length_a   1.000
_cell.length_b   1.000
_cell.length_c   1.000
_cell.angle_alpha   90.00
_cell.angle_beta   90.00
_cell.angle_gamma   90.00
#
_symmetry.space_group_name_H-M   'P 1'
#
loop_
_entity.id
_entity.type
_entity.pdbx_description
1 polymer ?
#
loop_
_entity_poly.entity_id
_entity_poly.type
_entity_poly.pdbx_seq_one_letter_code
_entity_poly.pdbx_strand_id
1 'polypeptide(L)'
;MSPNEPETEVRDEAPEMVGPASPAAPKPPVPAPPRADAVLTASRGLTDYADELAEIEQMPLEERAAALSAIHEELASVLHEAEG
;
A
#
# COMPACT_ATOMS: atom_id res chain seq x y z
N MET A 1 -36.23 -3.49 37.21
CA MET A 1 -34.98 -3.40 36.42
C MET A 1 -35.34 -2.68 35.13
N SER A 2 -34.78 -1.50 34.88
CA SER A 2 -34.90 -0.81 33.59
C SER A 2 -34.12 -1.58 32.51
N PRO A 3 -34.48 -1.43 31.22
CA PRO A 3 -33.78 -0.40 30.45
C PRO A 3 -34.59 0.30 29.32
N ASN A 4 -34.15 1.54 29.07
CA ASN A 4 -34.08 2.33 27.82
C ASN A 4 -35.33 2.82 27.04
N GLU A 5 -35.42 4.15 27.00
CA GLU A 5 -36.08 5.01 26.00
C GLU A 5 -35.30 4.98 24.65
N PRO A 6 -35.84 5.49 23.52
CA PRO A 6 -35.91 6.95 23.31
C PRO A 6 -37.18 7.40 22.55
N GLU A 7 -37.98 8.27 23.15
CA GLU A 7 -38.86 9.15 22.36
C GLU A 7 -38.11 10.46 22.11
N THR A 8 -37.44 10.56 20.97
CA THR A 8 -37.00 11.84 20.43
C THR A 8 -38.02 12.29 19.40
N GLU A 9 -38.84 13.21 19.89
CA GLU A 9 -39.79 14.07 19.21
C GLU A 9 -39.32 14.50 17.80
N VAL A 10 -40.12 14.14 16.79
CA VAL A 10 -40.07 14.74 15.45
C VAL A 10 -40.49 16.19 15.57
N ARG A 11 -39.63 17.12 15.15
CA ARG A 11 -40.05 18.48 14.78
C ARG A 11 -39.44 18.87 13.44
N ASP A 12 -40.35 18.93 12.48
CA ASP A 12 -40.45 19.78 11.28
C ASP A 12 -39.20 20.45 10.70
N GLU A 13 -38.86 19.95 9.51
CA GLU A 13 -38.60 20.67 8.26
C GLU A 13 -38.70 22.23 8.28
N ALA A 14 -37.60 22.91 7.90
CA ALA A 14 -37.58 24.07 6.99
C ALA A 14 -36.15 24.65 6.79
N PRO A 15 -35.88 25.31 5.65
CA PRO A 15 -35.46 24.76 4.37
C PRO A 15 -33.93 24.68 4.24
N GLU A 16 -33.45 23.75 3.42
CA GLU A 16 -32.10 23.75 2.89
C GLU A 16 -31.82 25.09 2.18
N MET A 17 -31.07 25.96 2.85
CA MET A 17 -30.36 27.01 2.13
C MET A 17 -29.22 26.32 1.37
N VAL A 18 -29.46 25.99 0.10
CA VAL A 18 -28.41 25.69 -0.87
C VAL A 18 -27.56 26.95 -1.01
N GLY A 19 -26.57 27.08 -0.14
CA GLY A 19 -25.43 27.98 -0.36
C GLY A 19 -24.72 27.54 -1.63
N PRO A 20 -24.06 28.47 -2.35
CA PRO A 20 -23.41 28.16 -3.62
C PRO A 20 -22.48 26.96 -3.44
N ALA A 21 -22.64 25.94 -4.28
CA ALA A 21 -21.78 24.76 -4.26
C ALA A 21 -20.31 25.22 -4.30
N SER A 22 -19.59 25.00 -3.20
CA SER A 22 -18.17 25.31 -3.13
C SER A 22 -17.47 24.63 -4.32
N PRO A 23 -16.62 25.34 -5.08
CA PRO A 23 -15.89 24.72 -6.17
C PRO A 23 -15.10 23.54 -5.61
N ALA A 24 -15.20 22.39 -6.27
CA ALA A 24 -14.50 21.17 -5.86
C ALA A 24 -13.01 21.50 -5.64
N ALA A 25 -12.50 21.14 -4.46
CA ALA A 25 -11.10 21.37 -4.13
C ALA A 25 -10.20 20.75 -5.21
N PRO A 26 -9.13 21.43 -5.64
CA PRO A 26 -8.21 20.89 -6.63
C PRO A 26 -7.65 19.56 -6.15
N LYS A 27 -7.71 18.55 -7.02
CA LYS A 27 -7.16 17.22 -6.71
C LYS A 27 -5.67 17.36 -6.39
N PRO A 28 -5.17 16.65 -5.35
CA PRO A 28 -3.76 16.69 -5.04
C PRO A 28 -2.93 16.25 -6.25
N PRO A 29 -1.75 16.88 -6.47
CA PRO A 29 -0.89 16.50 -7.58
C PRO A 29 -0.44 15.05 -7.41
N VAL A 30 -0.42 14.33 -8.54
CA VAL A 30 0.06 12.95 -8.57
C VAL A 30 1.59 12.98 -8.38
N PRO A 31 2.17 12.15 -7.50
CA PRO A 31 3.61 12.06 -7.36
C PRO A 31 4.27 11.73 -8.69
N ALA A 32 5.35 12.46 -9.01
CA ALA A 32 6.12 12.18 -10.22
C ALA A 32 6.80 10.80 -10.10
N PRO A 33 6.84 10.01 -11.19
CA PRO A 33 7.54 8.73 -11.16
C PRO A 33 9.03 8.94 -10.86
N PRO A 34 9.66 8.04 -10.08
CA PRO A 34 11.07 8.13 -9.75
C PRO A 34 11.92 8.14 -11.03
N ARG A 35 12.94 9.01 -11.06
CA ARG A 35 13.82 9.11 -12.23
C ARG A 35 14.70 7.86 -12.33
N ALA A 36 14.92 7.38 -13.55
CA ALA A 36 15.72 6.18 -13.83
C ALA A 36 17.11 6.21 -13.17
N ASP A 37 17.74 7.38 -13.05
CA ASP A 37 19.03 7.55 -12.39
C ASP A 37 18.98 7.27 -10.88
N ALA A 38 17.86 7.58 -10.23
CA ALA A 38 17.63 7.23 -8.83
C ALA A 38 17.44 5.71 -8.67
N VAL A 39 16.76 5.05 -9.63
CA VAL A 39 16.60 3.60 -9.66
C VAL A 39 17.94 2.89 -9.84
N LEU A 40 18.78 3.37 -10.75
CA LEU A 40 20.13 2.82 -11.02
C LEU A 40 21.11 3.03 -9.85
N THR A 41 20.89 4.07 -9.05
CA THR A 41 21.69 4.32 -7.84
C THR A 41 21.20 3.45 -6.68
N ALA A 42 19.88 3.29 -6.53
CA ALA A 42 19.28 2.39 -5.54
C ALA A 42 19.62 0.92 -5.78
N SER A 43 19.75 0.50 -7.04
CA SER A 43 20.06 -0.90 -7.39
C SER A 43 21.52 -1.30 -7.18
N ARG A 44 22.46 -0.35 -7.01
CA ARG A 44 23.90 -0.64 -6.82
C ARG A 44 24.24 -1.37 -5.52
N GLY A 45 23.31 -1.48 -4.59
CA GLY A 45 23.48 -2.19 -3.31
C GLY A 45 22.54 -3.38 -3.13
N LEU A 46 21.72 -3.71 -4.14
CA LEU A 46 20.83 -4.86 -4.06
C LEU A 46 21.58 -6.14 -4.42
N THR A 47 21.29 -7.21 -3.69
CA THR A 47 21.78 -8.55 -4.01
C THR A 47 21.29 -8.96 -5.40
N ASP A 48 22.20 -9.48 -6.22
CA ASP A 48 21.86 -10.07 -7.51
C ASP A 48 21.46 -11.52 -7.31
N TYR A 49 20.17 -11.82 -7.54
CA TYR A 49 19.59 -13.15 -7.36
C TYR A 49 19.62 -13.99 -8.66
N ALA A 50 20.26 -13.53 -9.74
CA ALA A 50 20.21 -14.22 -11.03
C ALA A 50 20.70 -15.68 -10.95
N ASP A 51 21.84 -15.90 -10.31
CA ASP A 51 22.42 -17.25 -10.16
C ASP A 51 21.59 -18.12 -9.20
N GLU A 52 21.13 -17.56 -8.08
CA GLU A 52 20.29 -18.26 -7.10
C GLU A 52 18.93 -18.66 -7.69
N LEU A 53 18.30 -17.79 -8.49
CA LEU A 53 17.07 -18.10 -9.20
C LEU A 53 17.27 -19.22 -10.22
N ALA A 54 18.42 -19.25 -10.91
CA ALA A 54 18.76 -20.33 -11.84
C ALA A 54 18.93 -21.68 -11.11
N GLU A 55 19.47 -21.68 -9.89
CA GLU A 55 19.53 -22.87 -9.05
C GLU A 55 18.13 -23.32 -8.59
N ILE A 56 17.29 -22.37 -8.17
CA ILE A 56 15.91 -22.62 -7.72
C ILE A 56 15.04 -23.21 -8.84
N GLU A 57 15.24 -22.83 -10.10
CA GLU A 57 14.53 -23.41 -11.23
C GLU A 57 14.77 -24.92 -11.37
N GLN A 58 15.95 -25.39 -10.96
CA GLN A 58 16.33 -26.80 -11.03
C GLN A 58 15.85 -27.62 -9.82
N MET A 59 15.32 -26.97 -8.77
CA MET A 59 14.80 -27.64 -7.58
C MET A 59 13.46 -28.33 -7.83
N PRO A 60 13.12 -29.37 -7.04
CA PRO A 60 11.76 -29.90 -6.95
C PRO A 60 10.74 -28.80 -6.62
N LEU A 61 9.49 -28.99 -7.05
CA LEU A 61 8.42 -28.00 -6.89
C LEU A 61 8.20 -27.61 -5.42
N GLU A 62 8.27 -28.59 -4.53
CA GLU A 62 8.06 -28.44 -3.09
C GLU A 62 9.15 -27.57 -2.46
N GLU A 63 10.40 -27.74 -2.90
CA GLU A 63 11.57 -27.02 -2.41
C GLU A 63 11.67 -25.62 -3.03
N ARG A 64 11.30 -25.49 -4.31
CA ARG A 64 11.28 -24.22 -5.03
C ARG A 64 10.38 -23.18 -4.36
N ALA A 65 9.19 -23.58 -3.91
CA ALA A 65 8.28 -22.65 -3.24
C ALA A 65 8.88 -22.09 -1.94
N ALA A 66 9.57 -22.94 -1.16
CA ALA A 66 10.23 -22.52 0.06
C ALA A 66 11.41 -21.57 -0.22
N ALA A 67 12.22 -21.88 -1.25
CA ALA A 67 13.35 -21.04 -1.64
C ALA A 67 12.91 -19.66 -2.16
N LEU A 68 11.88 -19.61 -3.01
CA LEU A 68 11.30 -18.35 -3.47
C LEU A 68 10.68 -17.54 -2.32
N SER A 69 10.07 -18.21 -1.34
CA SER A 69 9.54 -17.55 -0.16
C SER A 69 10.65 -16.93 0.68
N ALA A 70 11.81 -17.59 0.83
CA ALA A 70 12.94 -17.04 1.57
C ALA A 70 13.47 -15.75 0.93
N ILE A 71 13.65 -15.76 -0.40
CA ILE A 71 14.05 -14.55 -1.17
C ILE A 71 13.02 -13.43 -0.99
N HIS A 72 11.72 -13.76 -1.03
CA HIS A 72 10.66 -12.77 -0.80
C HIS A 72 10.76 -12.11 0.58
N GLU A 73 10.96 -12.90 1.65
CA GLU A 73 11.06 -12.37 3.01
C GLU A 73 12.33 -11.49 3.21
N GLU A 74 13.45 -11.86 2.59
CA GLU A 74 14.66 -11.05 2.61
C GLU A 74 14.43 -9.70 1.92
N LEU A 75 13.90 -9.73 0.69
CA LEU A 75 13.58 -8.51 -0.06
C LEU A 75 12.56 -7.62 0.66
N ALA A 76 11.54 -8.23 1.28
CA ALA A 76 10.56 -7.51 2.08
C ALA A 76 11.22 -6.84 3.31
N SER A 77 12.16 -7.52 3.95
CA SER A 77 12.91 -6.97 5.09
C SER A 77 13.78 -5.78 4.65
N VAL A 78 14.49 -5.90 3.52
CA VAL A 78 15.30 -4.81 2.97
C VAL A 78 14.44 -3.59 2.62
N LEU A 79 13.25 -3.80 2.06
CA LEU A 79 12.32 -2.71 1.78
C LEU A 79 11.81 -2.05 3.07
N HIS A 80 11.45 -2.85 4.07
CA HIS A 80 10.99 -2.34 5.36
C HIS A 80 12.07 -1.52 6.08
N GLU A 81 13.32 -2.00 6.08
CA GLU A 81 14.46 -1.24 6.63
C GLU A 81 14.70 0.09 5.91
N ALA A 82 14.42 0.14 4.61
CA ALA A 82 14.53 1.37 3.82
C ALA A 82 13.37 2.36 4.08
N GLU A 83 12.22 1.89 4.58
CA GLU A 83 11.05 2.72 4.89
C GLU A 83 11.19 3.49 6.21
N GLY A 84 11.93 2.96 7.19
CA GLY A 84 12.27 3.62 8.46
C GLY A 84 11.29 3.40 9.61
#